data_AF-A0A2Z2HBY7-F1
#
_entry.id   AF-A0A2Z2HBY7-F1
#
_cell.length_a   1.000
_cell.length_b   1.000
_cell.length_c   1.000
_cell.angle_alpha   90.00
_cell.angle_beta   90.00
_cell.angle_gamma   90.00
#
_symmetry.space_group_name_H-M   'P 1'
#
loop_
_entity.id
_entity.type
_entity.pdbx_description
1 polymer ?
#
loop_
_entity_poly.entity_id
_entity_poly.type
_entity_poly.pdbx_seq_one_letter_code
_entity_poly.pdbx_strand_id
1 'polypeptide(L)'
;MAQGYISDEFNTPGSQAVAIYTCAVTGAERGFEPQAFDILQSAFKQRGANMKSRQAENLKNDAYRWYKSEQGRFDFDSYWHGQCAPVFARMERAINA
;
A
#
# COMPACT_ATOMS: atom_id res chain seq x y z
N MET A 1 21.61 -9.43 5.24
CA MET A 1 21.56 -8.13 5.95
C MET A 1 20.21 -7.52 5.64
N ALA A 2 19.33 -7.42 6.63
CA ALA A 2 18.00 -6.84 6.46
C ALA A 2 18.18 -5.41 5.94
N GLN A 3 17.68 -5.10 4.75
CA GLN A 3 17.58 -3.72 4.31
C GLN A 3 16.58 -3.06 5.27
N GLY A 4 17.08 -2.30 6.24
CA GLY A 4 16.25 -1.69 7.27
C GLY A 4 15.28 -0.72 6.62
N TYR A 5 14.00 -1.07 6.60
CA TYR A 5 12.93 -0.17 6.20
C TYR A 5 12.81 0.95 7.25
N ILE A 6 12.41 2.14 6.80
CA ILE A 6 12.32 3.34 7.64
C ILE A 6 11.21 3.20 8.68
N SER A 7 10.13 2.50 8.32
CA SER A 7 8.91 2.35 9.11
C SER A 7 8.97 1.07 9.93
N ASP A 8 8.66 1.16 11.21
CA ASP A 8 8.61 0.01 12.13
C ASP A 8 7.62 -1.06 11.64
N GLU A 9 6.56 -0.65 10.93
CA GLU A 9 5.57 -1.52 10.33
C GLU A 9 6.17 -2.47 9.29
N PHE A 10 7.09 -2.00 8.45
CA PHE A 10 7.79 -2.84 7.45
C PHE A 10 8.80 -3.79 8.10
N ASN A 11 9.23 -3.49 9.32
CA ASN A 11 10.06 -4.36 10.14
C ASN A 11 9.23 -5.33 11.01
N THR A 12 7.89 -5.17 11.04
CA THR A 12 6.97 -5.98 11.85
C THR A 12 6.18 -6.97 10.98
N PRO A 13 6.37 -8.29 11.15
CA PRO A 13 5.60 -9.28 10.39
C PRO A 13 4.09 -9.13 10.57
N GLY A 14 3.33 -9.22 9.48
CA GLY A 14 1.86 -9.21 9.51
C GLY A 14 1.22 -7.83 9.64
N SER A 15 1.99 -6.74 9.55
CA SER A 15 1.41 -5.39 9.55
C SER A 15 0.48 -5.15 8.36
N GLN A 16 -0.79 -4.84 8.65
CA GLN A 16 -1.78 -4.50 7.62
C GLN A 16 -1.39 -3.22 6.85
N ALA A 17 -0.66 -2.31 7.49
CA ALA A 17 -0.17 -1.10 6.84
C ALA A 17 0.82 -1.45 5.71
N VAL A 18 1.70 -2.43 5.92
CA VAL A 18 2.63 -2.90 4.88
C VAL A 18 1.85 -3.40 3.68
N ALA A 19 0.94 -4.35 3.89
CA ALA A 19 0.16 -4.96 2.82
C ALA A 19 -0.63 -3.92 2.00
N ILE A 20 -1.25 -2.94 2.67
CA ILE A 20 -2.03 -1.91 2.00
C ILE A 20 -1.13 -0.97 1.18
N TYR A 21 0.03 -0.57 1.71
CA TYR A 21 0.94 0.33 0.99
C TYR A 21 1.69 -0.38 -0.14
N THR A 22 2.08 -1.66 0.01
CA THR A 22 2.64 -2.46 -1.10
C THR A 22 1.62 -2.67 -2.21
N CYS A 23 0.35 -2.90 -1.86
CA CYS A 23 -0.75 -2.90 -2.82
C CYS A 23 -0.88 -1.54 -3.52
N ALA A 24 -0.90 -0.43 -2.78
CA ALA A 24 -1.04 0.91 -3.37
C ALA A 24 0.08 1.23 -4.37
N VAL A 25 1.33 0.93 -4.01
CA VAL A 25 2.47 1.05 -4.94
C VAL A 25 2.30 0.15 -6.16
N THR A 26 1.95 -1.11 -5.96
CA THR A 26 1.78 -2.07 -7.06
C THR A 26 0.70 -1.60 -8.04
N GLY A 27 -0.47 -1.17 -7.53
CA GLY A 27 -1.57 -0.66 -8.35
C GLY A 27 -1.19 0.59 -9.14
N ALA A 28 -0.50 1.54 -8.50
CA ALA A 28 -0.06 2.76 -9.15
C ALA A 28 1.02 2.49 -10.23
N GLU A 29 2.06 1.72 -9.89
CA GLU A 29 3.22 1.51 -10.77
C GLU A 29 2.94 0.55 -11.92
N ARG A 30 2.03 -0.42 -11.74
CA ARG A 30 1.61 -1.34 -12.81
C ARG A 30 0.43 -0.80 -13.62
N GLY A 31 -0.18 0.30 -13.18
CA GLY A 31 -1.34 0.91 -13.84
C GLY A 31 -2.66 0.19 -13.62
N PHE A 32 -2.74 -0.70 -12.62
CA PHE A 32 -4.01 -1.36 -12.28
C PHE A 32 -4.98 -0.44 -11.56
N GLU A 33 -4.45 0.46 -10.72
CA GLU A 33 -5.21 1.51 -10.04
C GLU A 33 -4.33 2.75 -9.85
N PRO A 34 -4.27 3.65 -10.86
CA PRO A 34 -3.45 4.85 -10.79
C PRO A 34 -3.80 5.77 -9.61
N GLN A 35 -5.05 5.70 -9.10
CA GLN A 35 -5.54 6.53 -8.00
C GLN A 35 -5.41 5.84 -6.63
N ALA A 36 -4.66 4.73 -6.54
CA ALA A 36 -4.57 3.94 -5.31
C ALA A 36 -4.18 4.77 -4.06
N PHE A 37 -3.24 5.70 -4.18
CA PHE A 37 -2.86 6.55 -3.06
C PHE A 37 -3.95 7.56 -2.65
N ASP A 38 -4.75 8.04 -3.60
CA ASP A 38 -5.85 8.97 -3.33
C ASP A 38 -7.01 8.25 -2.64
N ILE A 39 -7.31 7.01 -3.08
CA ILE A 39 -8.28 6.12 -2.43
C ILE A 39 -7.81 5.82 -1.00
N LEU A 40 -6.54 5.47 -0.83
CA LEU A 40 -5.97 5.18 0.48
C LEU A 40 -6.06 6.39 1.42
N GLN A 41 -5.68 7.58 0.94
CA GLN A 41 -5.75 8.81 1.72
C GLN A 41 -7.20 9.15 2.11
N SER A 42 -8.14 9.00 1.18
CA SER A 42 -9.57 9.24 1.42
C SER A 42 -10.14 8.26 2.44
N ALA A 43 -9.79 6.97 2.35
CA ALA A 43 -10.23 5.94 3.29
C ALA A 43 -9.71 6.19 4.73
N PHE A 44 -8.45 6.63 4.89
CA PHE A 44 -7.91 6.99 6.20
C PHE A 44 -8.61 8.20 6.81
N LYS A 45 -8.85 9.25 6.00
CA LYS A 45 -9.59 10.45 6.46
C LYS A 45 -10.98 10.10 6.97
N GLN A 46 -11.73 9.27 6.25
CA GLN A 46 -13.09 8.89 6.65
C GLN A 46 -13.15 8.08 7.95
N ARG A 47 -12.15 7.24 8.22
CA ARG A 47 -12.11 6.42 9.45
C ARG A 47 -11.66 7.20 10.69
N GLY A 48 -11.42 8.50 10.59
CA GLY A 48 -10.81 9.29 11.66
C GLY A 48 -9.39 8.82 12.02
N ALA A 49 -8.79 8.00 11.16
CA ALA A 49 -7.44 7.51 11.33
C ALA A 49 -6.48 8.64 10.92
N ASN A 50 -6.14 9.49 11.89
CA ASN A 50 -5.13 10.53 11.73
C ASN A 50 -3.72 9.90 11.70
N MET A 51 -3.41 9.18 10.63
CA MET A 51 -2.03 8.78 10.37
C MET A 51 -1.23 10.07 10.13
N LYS A 52 -0.16 10.26 10.90
CA LYS A 52 0.69 11.44 10.76
C LYS A 52 1.25 11.46 9.34
N SER A 53 1.24 12.61 8.65
CA SER A 53 1.69 12.73 7.26
C SER A 53 3.07 12.12 7.01
N ARG A 54 3.99 12.31 7.96
CA ARG A 54 5.34 11.73 7.92
C ARG A 54 5.36 10.19 7.97
N GLN A 55 4.45 9.58 8.74
CA GLN A 55 4.34 8.12 8.83
C GLN A 55 3.81 7.55 7.51
N ALA A 56 2.78 8.19 6.93
CA ALA A 56 2.24 7.81 5.62
C ALA A 56 3.29 7.91 4.51
N GLU A 57 4.11 8.97 4.53
CA GLU A 57 5.21 9.17 3.58
C GLU A 57 6.30 8.10 3.74
N ASN A 58 6.69 7.76 4.97
CA ASN A 58 7.66 6.69 5.24
C ASN A 58 7.16 5.33 4.73
N LEU A 59 5.89 4.99 5.02
CA LEU A 59 5.27 3.75 4.56
C LEU A 59 5.23 3.66 3.03
N LYS A 60 4.92 4.77 2.35
CA LYS A 60 4.97 4.84 0.89
C LYS A 60 6.38 4.63 0.37
N ASN A 61 7.38 5.27 0.97
CA ASN A 61 8.78 5.15 0.55
C ASN A 61 9.30 3.72 0.73
N ASP A 62 8.96 3.06 1.84
CA ASP A 62 9.35 1.67 2.09
C ASP A 62 8.64 0.69 1.17
N ALA A 63 7.34 0.88 0.91
CA ALA A 63 6.61 0.09 -0.07
C ALA A 63 7.21 0.20 -1.47
N TYR A 64 7.68 1.41 -1.84
CA TYR A 64 8.34 1.64 -3.11
C TYR A 64 9.71 0.96 -3.19
N ARG A 65 10.48 0.96 -2.10
CA ARG A 65 11.74 0.23 -1.99
C ARG A 65 11.52 -1.27 -2.14
N TRP A 66 10.52 -1.82 -1.44
CA TRP A 66 10.12 -3.22 -1.56
C TRP A 66 9.74 -3.59 -2.99
N TYR A 67 8.88 -2.78 -3.62
CA TYR A 67 8.46 -2.99 -5.01
C TYR A 67 9.67 -3.05 -5.95
N LYS A 68 10.59 -2.09 -5.84
CA LYS A 68 11.82 -2.08 -6.64
C LYS A 68 12.73 -3.28 -6.39
N SER A 69 12.85 -3.77 -5.15
CA SER A 69 13.66 -4.95 -4.87
C SER A 69 13.08 -6.24 -5.46
N GLU A 70 11.75 -6.30 -5.63
CA GLU A 70 11.00 -7.49 -6.04
C GLU A 70 10.63 -7.52 -7.54
N GLN A 71 10.84 -6.41 -8.28
CA GLN A 71 10.44 -6.22 -9.68
C GLN A 71 10.82 -7.35 -10.66
N GLY A 72 11.87 -8.13 -10.38
CA GLY A 72 12.32 -9.22 -11.24
C GLY A 72 11.94 -10.64 -10.80
N ARG A 73 11.22 -10.79 -9.68
CA ARG A 73 11.05 -12.09 -9.01
C ARG A 73 9.63 -12.35 -8.54
N PHE A 74 8.87 -11.28 -8.33
CA PHE A 74 7.56 -11.33 -7.71
C PHE A 74 6.46 -11.17 -8.76
N ASP A 75 5.40 -11.98 -8.61
CA ASP A 75 4.22 -11.91 -9.48
C ASP A 75 3.26 -10.82 -8.97
N PHE A 76 3.49 -9.60 -9.45
CA PHE A 76 2.68 -8.44 -9.08
C PHE A 76 1.25 -8.49 -9.62
N ASP A 77 1.03 -9.13 -10.76
CA ASP A 77 -0.31 -9.28 -11.34
C ASP A 77 -1.18 -10.17 -10.45
N SER A 78 -0.69 -11.38 -10.14
CA SER A 78 -1.41 -12.30 -9.25
C SER A 78 -1.57 -11.72 -7.85
N TYR A 79 -0.55 -11.02 -7.33
CA TYR A 79 -0.64 -10.36 -6.04
C TYR A 79 -1.73 -9.28 -6.02
N TRP A 80 -1.77 -8.43 -7.05
CA TRP A 80 -2.78 -7.39 -7.15
C TRP A 80 -4.19 -7.98 -7.23
N HIS A 81 -4.44 -8.89 -8.17
CA HIS A 81 -5.78 -9.44 -8.39
C HIS A 81 -6.25 -10.35 -7.25
N GLY A 82 -5.32 -11.06 -6.60
CA GLY A 82 -5.65 -11.97 -5.49
C GLY A 82 -5.88 -11.26 -4.16
N GLN A 83 -5.13 -10.19 -3.86
CA GLN A 83 -5.10 -9.60 -2.52
C GLN A 83 -5.47 -8.11 -2.50
N CYS A 84 -5.05 -7.34 -3.49
CA CYS A 84 -5.16 -5.88 -3.47
C CYS A 84 -6.50 -5.38 -4.03
N ALA A 85 -6.90 -5.83 -5.22
CA ALA A 85 -8.08 -5.32 -5.92
C ALA A 85 -9.37 -5.41 -5.07
N PRO A 86 -9.67 -6.52 -4.35
CA PRO A 86 -10.86 -6.59 -3.51
C PRO A 86 -10.84 -5.59 -2.34
N VAL A 87 -9.66 -5.27 -1.83
CA VAL A 87 -9.49 -4.33 -0.71
C VAL A 87 -9.74 -2.91 -1.20
N PHE A 88 -9.13 -2.52 -2.31
CA PHE A 88 -9.31 -1.19 -2.91
C PHE A 88 -10.75 -0.96 -3.34
N ALA A 89 -11.40 -1.93 -3.99
CA ALA A 89 -12.82 -1.84 -4.35
C ALA A 89 -13.74 -1.64 -3.13
N ARG A 90 -13.41 -2.23 -1.97
CA ARG A 90 -14.16 -2.00 -0.72
C ARG A 90 -13.93 -0.60 -0.15
N MET A 91 -12.69 -0.10 -0.22
CA MET A 91 -12.36 1.27 0.21
C MET A 91 -13.10 2.31 -0.63
N GLU A 92 -13.08 2.18 -1.95
CA GLU A 92 -13.81 3.08 -2.85
C GLU A 92 -15.31 3.09 -2.61
N ARG A 93 -15.93 1.91 -2.42
CA ARG A 93 -17.36 1.83 -2.11
C ARG A 93 -17.69 2.51 -0.79
N ALA A 94 -16.85 2.33 0.23
CA ALA A 94 -17.03 3.00 1.51
C ALA A 94 -16.87 4.53 1.38
N ILE A 95 -16.01 4.99 0.47
CA ILE A 95 -15.81 6.42 0.22
C ILE A 95 -17.04 7.07 -0.41
N ASN A 96 -17.70 6.37 -1.33
CA ASN A 96 -18.84 6.87 -2.10
C ASN A 96 -20.22 6.57 -1.49
N ALA A 97 -20.28 5.87 -0.36
CA ALA A 97 -21.52 5.53 0.36
C ALA A 97 -21.91 6.63 1.35
#